data_AF-A0A7W1VCA8-F1
#
_entry.id   AF-A0A7W1VCA8-F1
#
_cell.length_a   1.000
_cell.length_b   1.000
_cell.length_c   1.000
_cell.angle_alpha   90.00
_cell.angle_beta   90.00
_cell.angle_gamma   90.00
#
_symmetry.space_group_name_H-M   'P 1'
#
loop_
_entity.id
_entity.type
_entity.pdbx_description
1 polymer ?
#
loop_
_entity_poly.entity_id
_entity_poly.type
_entity_poly.pdbx_seq_one_letter_code
_entity_poly.pdbx_strand_id
1 'polypeptide(L)'
;MLFFGIKNVWFRIGIFLILSACALLFVSMMHQSYYLTDPYNPELIGTRAYGHNGEGNFKTFSIIVLIEYLILLGVLLPFSFSRFYWMRFLVLQTIFGGWFFLLVLGAMHSGGVYMIHLLTVLAVLIIIFILLITSVVAEIVNRNKSNFPT
;
A
#
# COMPACT_ATOMS: atom_id res chain seq x y z
N MET A 1 -19.40 5.79 18.13
CA MET A 1 -19.08 7.19 17.78
C MET A 1 -18.01 7.34 16.68
N LEU A 2 -17.23 6.31 16.33
CA LEU A 2 -16.18 6.38 15.29
C LEU A 2 -16.65 6.38 13.81
N PHE A 3 -17.92 6.10 13.53
CA PHE A 3 -18.42 5.97 12.14
C PHE A 3 -18.93 7.28 11.50
N PHE A 4 -18.99 8.38 12.24
CA PHE A 4 -19.43 9.67 11.68
C PHE A 4 -18.35 10.35 10.81
N GLY A 5 -17.09 9.93 10.92
CA GLY A 5 -15.97 10.56 10.18
C GLY A 5 -15.93 10.25 8.68
N ILE A 6 -16.37 9.07 8.23
CA ILE A 6 -16.19 8.65 6.82
C ILE A 6 -17.14 9.37 5.86
N LYS A 7 -18.26 9.92 6.34
CA LYS A 7 -19.13 10.82 5.55
C LYS A 7 -18.58 12.24 5.47
N ASN A 8 -17.65 12.62 6.33
CA ASN A 8 -17.06 13.94 6.35
C ASN A 8 -16.07 14.09 5.18
N VAL A 9 -16.35 15.02 4.27
CA VAL A 9 -15.49 15.34 3.13
C VAL A 9 -14.06 15.65 3.58
N TRP A 10 -13.89 16.32 4.73
CA TRP A 10 -12.57 16.65 5.29
C TRP A 10 -11.75 15.43 5.69
N PHE A 11 -12.40 14.38 6.22
CA PHE A 11 -11.71 13.14 6.57
C PHE A 11 -11.19 12.42 5.31
N ARG A 12 -11.95 12.48 4.21
CA ARG A 12 -11.56 11.89 2.93
C ARG A 12 -10.41 12.65 2.28
N ILE A 13 -10.46 13.97 2.32
CA ILE A 13 -9.35 14.84 1.88
C ILE A 13 -8.10 14.51 2.72
N GLY A 14 -8.24 14.34 4.03
CA GLY A 14 -7.15 13.91 4.90
C GLY A 14 -6.53 12.59 4.48
N ILE A 15 -7.34 11.55 4.25
CA ILE A 15 -6.86 10.24 3.75
C ILE A 15 -6.16 10.39 2.41
N PHE A 16 -6.76 11.13 1.47
CA PHE A 16 -6.17 11.36 0.15
C PHE A 16 -4.78 12.01 0.27
N LEU A 17 -4.66 13.10 1.05
CA LEU A 17 -3.40 13.82 1.25
C LEU A 17 -2.33 12.94 1.92
N ILE A 18 -2.71 12.15 2.92
CA ILE A 18 -1.79 11.22 3.59
C ILE A 18 -1.28 10.18 2.59
N LEU A 19 -2.17 9.55 1.82
CA LEU A 19 -1.76 8.55 0.83
C LEU A 19 -0.87 9.17 -0.27
N SER A 20 -1.18 10.40 -0.71
CA SER A 20 -0.33 11.14 -1.66
C SER A 20 1.06 11.43 -1.07
N ALA A 21 1.14 11.89 0.17
CA ALA A 21 2.41 12.17 0.84
C ALA A 21 3.25 10.90 1.00
N CYS A 22 2.64 9.78 1.39
CA CYS A 22 3.31 8.48 1.46
C CYS A 22 3.81 8.04 0.08
N ALA A 23 2.99 8.12 -0.96
CA ALA A 23 3.41 7.75 -2.32
C ALA A 23 4.63 8.57 -2.80
N LEU A 24 4.62 9.89 -2.54
CA LEU A 24 5.75 10.76 -2.88
C LEU A 24 7.02 10.42 -2.09
N LEU A 25 6.88 10.15 -0.78
CA LEU A 25 8.00 9.70 0.05
C LEU A 25 8.64 8.43 -0.52
N PHE A 26 7.82 7.43 -0.88
CA PHE A 26 8.31 6.16 -1.43
C PHE A 26 9.00 6.35 -2.79
N VAL A 27 8.44 7.17 -3.68
CA VAL A 27 9.10 7.51 -4.95
C VAL A 27 10.44 8.21 -4.70
N SER A 28 10.52 9.12 -3.72
CA SER A 28 11.78 9.77 -3.33
C SER A 28 12.82 8.77 -2.81
N MET A 29 12.40 7.79 -1.99
CA MET A 29 13.29 6.74 -1.50
C MET A 29 13.80 5.84 -2.63
N MET A 30 12.93 5.48 -3.59
CA MET A 30 13.32 4.72 -4.78
C MET A 30 14.30 5.53 -5.66
N HIS A 31 14.06 6.83 -5.82
CA HIS A 31 14.97 7.71 -6.56
C HIS A 31 16.36 7.75 -5.92
N GLN A 32 16.43 7.94 -4.60
CA GLN A 32 17.69 7.91 -3.87
C GLN A 32 18.38 6.55 -4.01
N SER A 33 17.62 5.45 -3.85
CA SER A 33 18.16 4.09 -4.02
C SER A 33 18.72 3.80 -5.40
N TYR A 34 18.14 4.41 -6.44
CA TYR A 34 18.52 4.15 -7.83
C TYR A 34 19.70 5.02 -8.28
N TYR A 35 19.69 6.31 -7.94
CA TYR A 35 20.67 7.27 -8.48
C TYR A 35 21.82 7.60 -7.54
N LEU A 36 21.64 7.43 -6.22
CA LEU A 36 22.61 7.91 -5.23
C LEU A 36 23.32 6.79 -4.47
N THR A 37 22.69 5.61 -4.36
CA THR A 37 23.21 4.50 -3.55
C THR A 37 23.29 3.16 -4.27
N ASP A 38 23.05 3.10 -5.59
CA ASP A 38 23.29 1.88 -6.35
C ASP A 38 24.81 1.70 -6.55
N PRO A 39 25.44 0.67 -5.97
CA PRO A 39 26.88 0.44 -6.10
C PRO A 39 27.26 -0.18 -7.45
N TYR A 40 26.34 -0.27 -8.42
CA TYR A 40 26.61 -0.86 -9.73
C TYR A 40 27.75 -0.12 -10.46
N ASN A 41 28.94 -0.72 -10.38
CA ASN A 41 30.07 -0.39 -11.23
C ASN A 41 30.23 -1.54 -12.24
N PRO A 42 29.96 -1.29 -13.54
CA PRO A 42 30.05 -2.32 -14.59
C PRO A 42 31.48 -2.82 -14.83
N GLU A 43 32.50 -2.10 -14.33
CA GLU A 43 33.92 -2.44 -14.48
C GLU A 43 34.38 -3.51 -13.47
N LEU A 44 33.62 -3.78 -12.41
CA LEU A 44 33.97 -4.74 -11.37
C LEU A 44 33.33 -6.12 -11.63
N ILE A 45 34.15 -7.13 -11.93
CA ILE A 45 33.72 -8.52 -12.14
C ILE A 45 33.21 -9.10 -10.81
N GLY A 46 31.89 -9.14 -10.63
CA GLY A 46 31.23 -9.70 -9.45
C GLY A 46 29.97 -8.95 -9.01
N THR A 47 29.82 -7.68 -9.39
CA THR A 47 28.63 -6.86 -9.08
C THR A 47 27.40 -7.22 -9.92
N ARG A 48 27.58 -8.00 -11.00
CA ARG A 48 26.49 -8.48 -11.88
C ARG A 48 25.59 -9.55 -11.26
N ALA A 49 26.06 -10.28 -10.25
CA ALA A 49 25.40 -11.53 -9.86
C ALA A 49 24.18 -11.32 -8.96
N TYR A 50 24.18 -10.33 -8.05
CA TYR A 50 23.08 -10.10 -7.10
C TYR A 50 23.07 -8.65 -6.58
N GLY A 51 21.87 -8.08 -6.38
CA GLY A 51 21.67 -6.90 -5.52
C GLY A 51 21.74 -5.51 -6.16
N HIS A 52 21.73 -5.37 -7.50
CA HIS A 52 21.69 -4.07 -8.16
C HIS A 52 20.32 -3.76 -8.78
N ASN A 53 20.01 -2.48 -9.03
CA ASN A 53 18.78 -2.14 -9.72
C ASN A 53 18.94 -2.40 -11.23
N GLY A 54 17.98 -3.12 -11.82
CA GLY A 54 17.90 -3.27 -13.27
C GLY A 54 17.62 -1.92 -13.94
N GLU A 55 18.09 -1.76 -15.18
CA GLU A 55 17.86 -0.56 -15.97
C GLU A 55 16.36 -0.26 -16.07
N GLY A 56 15.98 0.99 -15.75
CA GLY A 56 14.60 1.42 -15.81
C GLY A 56 13.74 0.98 -14.62
N ASN A 57 14.28 0.25 -13.63
CA ASN A 57 13.52 -0.16 -12.44
C ASN A 57 12.82 1.02 -11.76
N PHE A 58 13.49 2.15 -11.59
CA PHE A 58 12.87 3.33 -11.00
C PHE A 58 11.60 3.76 -11.75
N LYS A 59 11.64 3.82 -13.08
CA LYS A 59 10.49 4.20 -13.91
C LYS A 59 9.37 3.15 -13.81
N THR A 60 9.72 1.87 -13.93
CA THR A 60 8.76 0.77 -13.84
C THR A 60 8.04 0.76 -12.50
N PHE A 61 8.79 0.82 -11.39
CA PHE A 61 8.20 0.82 -10.05
C PHE A 61 7.43 2.10 -9.73
N SER A 62 7.83 3.26 -10.29
CA SER A 62 7.02 4.49 -10.17
C SER A 62 5.65 4.35 -10.85
N ILE A 63 5.59 3.70 -12.02
CA ILE A 63 4.33 3.40 -12.71
C ILE A 63 3.50 2.41 -11.90
N ILE A 64 4.12 1.35 -11.36
CA ILE A 64 3.44 0.36 -10.52
C ILE A 64 2.84 1.03 -9.27
N VAL A 65 3.62 1.84 -8.54
CA VAL A 65 3.14 2.59 -7.37
C VAL A 65 1.96 3.51 -7.73
N LEU A 66 2.00 4.15 -8.91
CA LEU A 66 0.87 4.94 -9.39
C LEU A 66 -0.38 4.08 -9.59
N ILE A 67 -0.25 2.90 -10.21
CA ILE A 67 -1.36 1.97 -10.41
C ILE A 67 -1.92 1.49 -9.07
N GLU A 68 -1.07 1.09 -8.13
CA GLU A 68 -1.46 0.68 -6.78
C GLU A 68 -2.20 1.79 -6.05
N TYR A 69 -1.71 3.03 -6.15
CA TYR A 69 -2.36 4.20 -5.59
C TYR A 69 -3.75 4.43 -6.19
N LEU A 70 -3.90 4.30 -7.51
CA LEU A 70 -5.20 4.40 -8.18
C LEU A 70 -6.17 3.29 -7.74
N ILE A 71 -5.68 2.07 -7.52
CA ILE A 71 -6.47 0.95 -6.97
C ILE A 71 -6.94 1.29 -5.55
N LEU A 72 -6.04 1.78 -4.69
CA LEU A 72 -6.39 2.19 -3.32
C LEU A 72 -7.48 3.26 -3.33
N LEU A 73 -7.33 4.31 -4.15
CA LEU A 73 -8.35 5.35 -4.29
C LEU A 73 -9.67 4.79 -4.84
N GLY A 74 -9.61 3.95 -5.87
CA GLY A 74 -10.79 3.34 -6.51
C GLY A 74 -11.60 2.47 -5.56
N VAL A 75 -10.95 1.78 -4.61
CA VAL A 75 -11.64 0.93 -3.63
C VAL A 75 -12.06 1.71 -2.38
N LEU A 76 -11.25 2.67 -1.91
CA LEU A 76 -11.53 3.41 -0.67
C LEU A 76 -12.53 4.56 -0.86
N LEU A 77 -12.54 5.25 -2.01
CA LEU A 77 -13.40 6.42 -2.23
C LEU A 77 -14.89 6.20 -2.58
N PRO A 78 -15.38 5.07 -3.14
CA PRO A 78 -16.75 5.01 -3.66
C PRO A 78 -17.81 5.29 -2.58
N PHE A 79 -18.79 6.10 -2.96
CA PHE A 79 -19.74 6.79 -2.08
C PHE A 79 -20.92 5.91 -1.61
N SER A 80 -21.16 4.76 -2.27
CA SER A 80 -22.44 4.04 -2.18
C SER A 80 -22.47 2.84 -1.22
N PHE A 81 -21.33 2.19 -0.94
CA PHE A 81 -21.31 0.98 -0.11
C PHE A 81 -21.12 1.32 1.37
N SER A 82 -22.20 1.75 2.05
CA SER A 82 -22.19 1.98 3.50
C SER A 82 -22.38 0.70 4.31
N ARG A 83 -23.13 -0.27 3.78
CA ARG A 83 -23.56 -1.47 4.51
C ARG A 83 -22.45 -2.52 4.71
N PHE A 84 -21.45 -2.55 3.84
CA PHE A 84 -20.37 -3.54 3.88
C PHE A 84 -18.99 -2.87 3.80
N TYR A 85 -18.79 -1.85 4.62
CA TYR A 85 -17.55 -1.06 4.62
C TYR A 85 -16.29 -1.92 4.83
N TRP A 86 -16.35 -2.91 5.73
CA TRP A 86 -15.24 -3.81 6.02
C TRP A 86 -14.82 -4.68 4.81
N MET A 87 -15.73 -4.98 3.88
CA MET A 87 -15.42 -5.80 2.70
C MET A 87 -14.42 -5.11 1.77
N ARG A 88 -14.34 -3.77 1.77
CA ARG A 88 -13.36 -3.02 0.97
C ARG A 88 -11.93 -3.35 1.38
N PHE A 89 -11.69 -3.42 2.69
CA PHE A 89 -10.39 -3.79 3.23
C PHE A 89 -10.07 -5.25 2.95
N LEU A 90 -11.07 -6.13 2.96
CA LEU A 90 -10.86 -7.53 2.55
C LEU A 90 -10.42 -7.62 1.08
N VAL A 91 -11.11 -6.92 0.17
CA VAL A 91 -10.75 -6.86 -1.26
C VAL A 91 -9.32 -6.34 -1.45
N LEU A 92 -8.98 -5.23 -0.78
CA LEU A 92 -7.62 -4.68 -0.83
C LEU A 92 -6.59 -5.66 -0.26
N GLN A 93 -6.89 -6.33 0.85
CA GLN A 93 -6.00 -7.33 1.44
C GLN A 93 -5.74 -8.48 0.47
N THR A 94 -6.75 -8.95 -0.26
CA THR A 94 -6.58 -10.02 -1.26
C THR A 94 -5.75 -9.56 -2.45
N ILE A 95 -6.05 -8.39 -3.03
CA ILE A 95 -5.32 -7.86 -4.19
C ILE A 95 -3.85 -7.60 -3.83
N PHE A 96 -3.61 -6.80 -2.79
CA PHE A 96 -2.25 -6.46 -2.37
C PHE A 96 -1.53 -7.66 -1.76
N GLY A 97 -2.24 -8.62 -1.14
CA GLY A 97 -1.65 -9.83 -0.60
C GLY A 97 -1.12 -10.76 -1.69
N GLY A 98 -1.91 -10.95 -2.76
CA GLY A 98 -1.46 -11.68 -3.94
C GLY A 98 -0.27 -10.99 -4.62
N TRP A 99 -0.34 -9.66 -4.76
CA TRP A 99 0.76 -8.87 -5.32
C TRP A 99 2.04 -8.96 -4.47
N PHE A 100 1.92 -8.82 -3.15
CA PHE A 100 3.02 -8.97 -2.21
C PHE A 100 3.70 -10.33 -2.33
N PHE A 101 2.91 -11.41 -2.45
CA PHE A 101 3.47 -12.74 -2.64
C PHE A 101 4.32 -12.83 -3.91
N LEU A 102 3.83 -12.30 -5.04
CA LEU A 102 4.62 -12.21 -6.27
C LEU A 102 5.89 -11.37 -6.09
N LEU A 103 5.80 -10.27 -5.33
CA LEU A 103 6.96 -9.45 -5.02
C LEU A 103 7.99 -10.22 -4.19
N VAL A 104 7.59 -10.99 -3.17
CA VAL A 104 8.52 -11.79 -2.36
C VAL A 104 9.32 -12.77 -3.24
N LEU A 105 8.67 -13.41 -4.22
CA LEU A 105 9.34 -14.33 -5.14
C LEU A 105 10.38 -13.62 -6.02
N GLY A 106 10.09 -12.40 -6.48
CA GLY A 106 11.03 -11.59 -7.27
C GLY A 106 12.12 -10.92 -6.43
N ALA A 107 11.86 -10.67 -5.14
CA ALA A 107 12.77 -9.95 -4.24
C ALA A 107 14.13 -10.64 -4.10
N MET A 108 14.15 -11.98 -4.17
CA MET A 108 15.36 -12.81 -4.04
C MET A 108 16.47 -12.50 -5.05
N HIS A 109 16.15 -11.84 -6.16
CA HIS A 109 17.07 -11.57 -7.27
C HIS A 109 17.19 -10.09 -7.62
N SER A 110 16.67 -9.19 -6.78
CA SER A 110 16.40 -7.80 -7.16
C SER A 110 17.19 -6.77 -6.34
N GLY A 111 17.29 -5.55 -6.88
CA GLY A 111 17.99 -4.41 -6.25
C GLY A 111 17.17 -3.64 -5.21
N GLY A 112 17.79 -2.60 -4.66
CA GLY A 112 17.23 -1.77 -3.58
C GLY A 112 15.85 -1.16 -3.87
N VAL A 113 15.58 -0.72 -5.10
CA VAL A 113 14.26 -0.16 -5.51
C VAL A 113 13.16 -1.19 -5.31
N TYR A 114 13.42 -2.44 -5.70
CA TYR A 114 12.46 -3.53 -5.55
C TYR A 114 12.21 -3.82 -4.07
N MET A 115 13.26 -3.87 -3.25
CA MET A 115 13.14 -4.10 -1.81
C MET A 115 12.35 -2.97 -1.12
N ILE A 116 12.58 -1.71 -1.48
CA ILE A 116 11.82 -0.56 -0.98
C ILE A 116 10.34 -0.71 -1.36
N HIS A 117 10.05 -1.10 -2.60
CA HIS A 117 8.68 -1.35 -3.04
C HIS A 117 8.02 -2.51 -2.29
N LEU A 118 8.72 -3.63 -2.10
CA LEU A 118 8.24 -4.76 -1.29
C LEU A 118 7.87 -4.33 0.13
N LEU A 119 8.75 -3.58 0.80
CA LEU A 119 8.50 -3.05 2.14
C LEU A 119 7.34 -2.06 2.17
N THR A 120 7.18 -1.27 1.10
CA THR A 120 6.05 -0.35 0.93
C THR A 120 4.73 -1.11 0.84
N VAL A 121 4.66 -2.14 0.00
CA VAL A 121 3.48 -3.00 -0.13
C VAL A 121 3.16 -3.73 1.18
N LEU A 122 4.19 -4.19 1.90
CA LEU A 122 4.02 -4.79 3.23
C LEU A 122 3.42 -3.79 4.24
N ALA A 123 3.92 -2.55 4.28
CA ALA A 123 3.39 -1.52 5.16
C ALA A 123 1.92 -1.19 4.84
N VAL A 124 1.58 -1.10 3.55
CA VAL A 124 0.20 -0.92 3.09
C VAL A 124 -0.69 -2.08 3.54
N LEU A 125 -0.22 -3.33 3.43
CA LEU A 125 -0.96 -4.52 3.90
C LEU A 125 -1.20 -4.52 5.41
N ILE A 126 -0.21 -4.12 6.21
CA ILE A 126 -0.37 -4.00 7.67
C ILE A 126 -1.45 -2.96 8.00
N ILE A 127 -1.42 -1.80 7.33
CA ILE A 127 -2.42 -0.74 7.53
C ILE A 127 -3.82 -1.24 7.14
N ILE A 128 -3.98 -1.86 5.98
CA ILE A 128 -5.26 -2.41 5.52
C ILE A 128 -5.77 -3.46 6.51
N PHE A 129 -4.90 -4.32 7.02
CA PHE A 129 -5.27 -5.35 8.00
C PHE A 129 -5.78 -4.72 9.31
N ILE A 130 -5.09 -3.70 9.84
CA ILE A 130 -5.55 -2.97 11.04
C ILE A 130 -6.93 -2.33 10.78
N LEU A 131 -7.12 -1.70 9.62
CA LEU A 131 -8.41 -1.10 9.23
C LEU A 131 -9.51 -2.15 9.09
N LEU A 132 -9.21 -3.32 8.53
CA LEU A 132 -10.13 -4.45 8.44
C LEU A 132 -10.59 -4.88 9.83
N ILE A 133 -9.66 -5.21 10.74
CA ILE A 133 -9.99 -5.69 12.09
C ILE A 133 -10.80 -4.65 12.86
N THR A 134 -10.35 -3.39 12.87
CA THR A 134 -11.07 -2.30 13.57
C THR A 134 -12.47 -2.10 13.01
N SER A 135 -12.65 -2.19 11.68
CA SER A 135 -13.97 -2.05 11.06
C SER A 135 -14.91 -3.21 11.41
N VAL A 136 -14.42 -4.45 11.44
CA VAL A 136 -15.19 -5.64 11.81
C VAL A 136 -15.62 -5.58 13.27
N VAL A 137 -14.69 -5.28 14.18
CA VAL A 137 -14.99 -5.13 15.61
C VAL A 137 -16.05 -4.06 15.83
N ALA A 138 -15.91 -2.91 15.16
CA ALA A 138 -16.84 -1.81 15.33
C ALA A 138 -18.25 -2.13 14.78
N GLU A 139 -18.35 -2.91 13.69
CA GLU A 139 -19.63 -3.45 13.19
C GLU A 139 -20.29 -4.41 14.19
N ILE A 140 -19.52 -5.35 14.75
CA ILE A 140 -20.03 -6.31 15.76
C ILE A 140 -20.58 -5.57 16.99
N VAL A 141 -19.82 -4.60 17.50
CA VAL A 141 -20.24 -3.79 18.66
C VAL A 141 -21.53 -3.02 18.37
N ASN A 142 -21.68 -2.46 17.16
CA ASN A 142 -22.89 -1.73 16.78
C ASN A 142 -24.12 -2.65 16.68
N ARG A 143 -23.96 -3.86 16.12
CA ARG A 143 -25.06 -4.85 16.03
C ARG A 143 -25.53 -5.31 17.40
N ASN A 144 -24.62 -5.49 18.35
CA ASN A 144 -24.99 -5.88 19.71
C ASN A 144 -25.80 -4.77 20.40
N LYS A 145 -25.45 -3.48 20.19
CA LYS A 145 -26.21 -2.35 20.74
C LYS A 145 -27.62 -2.23 20.15
N SER A 146 -27.81 -2.52 18.86
CA SER A 146 -29.15 -2.45 18.26
C SER A 146 -30.09 -3.57 18.75
N ASN A 147 -29.55 -4.70 19.20
CA ASN A 147 -30.35 -5.83 19.70
C ASN A 147 -30.77 -5.67 21.17
N PHE A 148 -30.12 -4.78 21.92
CA PHE A 148 -30.43 -4.48 23.34
C PHE A 148 -30.51 -2.96 23.55
N PRO A 149 -31.59 -2.30 23.12
CA PRO A 149 -31.80 -0.89 23.40
C PRO A 149 -32.05 -0.70 24.90
N THR A 150 -31.09 -0.07 25.59
CA THR A 150 -31.22 0.39 26.98
C THR A 150 -32.09 1.63 27.07
#